data_AF-A0A1H5U259-F1
#
_entry.id   AF-A0A1H5U259-F1
#
_cell.length_a   1.000
_cell.length_b   1.000
_cell.length_c   1.000
_cell.angle_alpha   90.00
_cell.angle_beta   90.00
_cell.angle_gamma   90.00
#
_symmetry.space_group_name_H-M   'P 1'
#
loop_
_entity.id
_entity.type
_entity.pdbx_description
1 polymer ?
#
loop_
_entity_poly.entity_id
_entity_poly.type
_entity_poly.pdbx_seq_one_letter_code
_entity_poly.pdbx_strand_id
1 'polypeptide(L)'
;MKIGDQVRFLSEIGGGRVAGFQGKNIVLVEDEDGFQMPMLKTEVVVVGEEDYDTKHVVEAKAQSAKATMKGSDEEEPENEPADKPITFKAKPEERAGGDKLSAYLAFVPMDMKELSQTRFESYLINDSNYYLRYVYLIAEGAAWSVRAEGEIEPNTKEYIEEFGREDLNTLEHCCIQLIAYKRDKHFLLKPTVNAQVRVDTVKFYKLHAFRENMFFEQPALIYTIIENDVQKVKL
;
A
#
# COMPACT_ATOMS: atom_id res chain seq x y z
N MET A 1 -15.08 16.97 -39.05
CA MET A 1 -13.96 16.04 -38.87
C MET A 1 -13.90 15.10 -40.05
N LYS A 2 -13.11 15.48 -41.03
CA LYS A 2 -12.73 14.71 -42.21
C LYS A 2 -11.21 14.48 -42.16
N ILE A 3 -10.73 13.55 -42.97
CA ILE A 3 -9.28 13.34 -43.16
C ILE A 3 -8.70 14.63 -43.75
N GLY A 4 -7.66 15.17 -43.12
CA GLY A 4 -7.02 16.44 -43.48
C GLY A 4 -7.42 17.64 -42.63
N ASP A 5 -8.41 17.53 -41.75
CA ASP A 5 -8.81 18.61 -40.82
C ASP A 5 -7.71 18.85 -39.77
N GLN A 6 -7.44 20.12 -39.47
CA GLN A 6 -6.56 20.48 -38.36
C GLN A 6 -7.34 20.38 -37.05
N VAL A 7 -6.74 19.72 -36.07
CA VAL A 7 -7.41 19.39 -34.82
C VAL A 7 -6.56 19.75 -33.62
N ARG A 8 -7.22 20.07 -32.52
CA ARG A 8 -6.60 20.33 -31.23
C ARG A 8 -7.16 19.37 -30.19
N PHE A 9 -6.30 18.92 -29.29
CA PHE A 9 -6.70 18.06 -28.18
C PHE A 9 -7.40 18.87 -27.09
N LEU A 10 -8.44 18.29 -26.49
CA LEU A 10 -9.20 18.94 -25.43
C LEU A 10 -8.41 18.99 -24.10
N SER A 11 -7.56 17.99 -23.87
CA SER A 11 -6.85 17.77 -22.60
C SER A 11 -5.43 18.36 -22.58
N GLU A 12 -4.86 18.73 -23.73
CA GLU A 12 -3.45 19.13 -23.83
C GLU A 12 -3.22 20.32 -24.78
N ILE A 13 -2.12 21.05 -24.58
CA ILE A 13 -1.67 22.16 -25.43
C ILE A 13 -0.92 21.55 -26.61
N GLY A 14 -1.66 20.96 -27.54
CA GLY A 14 -1.13 20.28 -28.72
C GLY A 14 -2.23 20.01 -29.73
N GLY A 15 -1.85 19.90 -31.00
CA GLY A 15 -2.77 19.64 -32.10
C GLY A 15 -2.04 19.01 -33.27
N GLY A 16 -2.79 18.48 -34.22
CA GLY A 16 -2.22 17.81 -35.40
C GLY A 16 -3.25 17.75 -36.52
N ARG A 17 -2.99 16.91 -37.53
CA ARG A 17 -3.88 16.74 -38.68
C ARG A 17 -4.52 15.36 -38.67
N VAL A 18 -5.80 15.27 -38.99
CA VAL A 18 -6.48 13.96 -39.06
C VAL A 18 -5.94 13.16 -40.25
N ALA A 19 -5.21 12.08 -39.98
CA ALA A 19 -4.68 11.16 -40.99
C ALA A 19 -5.67 10.04 -41.35
N GLY A 20 -6.56 9.65 -40.43
CA GLY A 20 -7.50 8.57 -40.68
C GLY A 20 -8.46 8.28 -39.52
N PHE A 21 -9.35 7.31 -39.72
CA PHE A 21 -10.24 6.80 -38.69
C PHE A 21 -10.06 5.30 -38.56
N GLN A 22 -9.92 4.81 -37.33
CA GLN A 22 -9.81 3.39 -37.04
C GLN A 22 -11.05 2.94 -36.25
N GLY A 23 -12.00 2.30 -36.95
CA GLY A 23 -13.29 1.93 -36.38
C GLY A 23 -14.22 3.13 -36.16
N LYS A 24 -15.18 3.01 -35.23
CA LYS A 24 -16.23 4.04 -35.02
C LYS A 24 -15.80 5.19 -34.10
N ASN A 25 -14.85 4.95 -33.20
CA ASN A 25 -14.56 5.85 -32.08
C ASN A 25 -13.10 6.36 -32.01
N ILE A 26 -12.18 5.84 -32.83
CA ILE A 26 -10.75 6.22 -32.80
C ILE A 26 -10.40 7.02 -34.06
N VAL A 27 -9.72 8.14 -33.85
CA VAL A 27 -9.21 9.05 -34.87
C VAL A 27 -7.68 9.03 -34.82
N LEU A 28 -7.04 8.88 -35.98
CA LEU A 28 -5.58 8.96 -36.11
C LEU A 28 -5.19 10.40 -36.39
N VAL A 29 -4.39 10.99 -35.51
CA VAL A 29 -3.87 12.36 -35.63
C VAL A 29 -2.37 12.30 -35.91
N GLU A 30 -1.94 12.95 -36.98
CA GLU A 30 -0.56 13.06 -37.42
C GLU A 30 0.03 14.40 -36.98
N ASP A 31 1.21 14.37 -36.36
CA ASP A 31 1.96 15.55 -35.92
C ASP A 31 2.94 16.05 -37.01
N GLU A 32 3.63 17.18 -36.78
CA GLU A 32 4.59 17.78 -37.71
C GLU A 32 5.75 16.83 -38.10
N ASP A 33 6.08 15.86 -37.24
CA ASP A 33 7.08 14.81 -37.48
C ASP A 33 6.56 13.58 -38.25
N GLY A 34 5.29 13.59 -38.70
CA GLY A 34 4.68 12.49 -39.47
C GLY A 34 4.32 11.25 -38.64
N PHE A 35 4.33 11.37 -37.31
CA PHE A 35 3.95 10.31 -36.38
C PHE A 35 2.42 10.27 -36.18
N GLN A 36 1.81 9.08 -36.26
CA GLN A 36 0.36 8.91 -36.14
C GLN A 36 -0.04 8.39 -34.75
N MET A 37 -0.82 9.19 -34.02
CA MET A 37 -1.33 8.87 -32.68
C MET A 37 -2.83 8.54 -32.71
N PRO A 38 -3.27 7.39 -32.17
CA PRO A 38 -4.68 7.06 -32.05
C PRO A 38 -5.31 7.80 -30.85
N MET A 39 -6.29 8.66 -31.12
CA MET A 39 -7.01 9.46 -30.12
C MET A 39 -8.52 9.21 -30.19
N LEU A 40 -9.23 9.38 -29.08
CA LEU A 40 -10.69 9.22 -29.05
C LEU A 40 -11.37 10.40 -29.74
N LYS A 41 -12.43 10.12 -30.51
CA LYS A 41 -13.21 11.16 -31.21
C LYS A 41 -13.79 12.23 -30.26
N THR A 42 -14.05 11.88 -29.00
CA THR A 42 -14.56 12.80 -27.97
C THR A 42 -13.50 13.76 -27.43
N GLU A 43 -12.22 13.49 -27.68
CA GLU A 43 -11.09 14.24 -27.12
C GLU A 43 -10.41 15.16 -28.16
N VAL A 44 -10.95 15.22 -29.37
CA VAL A 44 -10.37 15.95 -30.50
C VAL A 44 -11.38 16.93 -31.09
N VAL A 45 -10.99 18.20 -31.20
CA VAL A 45 -11.82 19.29 -31.74
C VAL A 45 -11.21 19.82 -33.03
N VAL A 46 -12.01 20.00 -34.07
CA VAL A 46 -11.56 20.58 -35.34
C VAL A 46 -11.42 22.09 -35.20
N VAL A 47 -10.25 22.61 -35.57
CA VAL A 47 -9.97 24.04 -35.62
C VAL A 47 -10.18 24.48 -37.08
N GLY A 48 -11.30 25.17 -37.33
CA GLY A 48 -11.56 25.85 -38.60
C GLY A 48 -11.59 27.35 -38.39
N GLU A 49 -10.96 28.11 -39.29
CA GLU A 49 -11.24 29.54 -39.44
C GLU A 49 -12.62 29.68 -40.07
N GLU A 50 -13.64 29.95 -39.26
CA GLU A 50 -14.71 30.94 -39.50
C GLU A 50 -15.82 30.80 -38.43
N ASP A 51 -16.21 31.98 -37.92
CA ASP A 51 -17.32 32.35 -37.05
C ASP A 51 -17.39 31.86 -35.59
N TYR A 52 -17.04 32.80 -34.71
CA TYR A 52 -17.51 32.90 -33.34
C TYR A 52 -19.03 33.14 -33.32
N ASP A 53 -19.81 32.10 -33.07
CA ASP A 53 -21.19 32.24 -32.60
C ASP A 53 -21.35 31.66 -31.19
N THR A 54 -20.92 32.46 -30.21
CA THR A 54 -21.22 32.30 -28.78
C THR A 54 -22.70 32.56 -28.50
N LYS A 55 -23.61 31.72 -29.01
CA LYS A 55 -25.06 31.82 -28.71
C LYS A 55 -25.83 30.52 -28.50
N HIS A 56 -25.23 29.33 -28.49
CA HIS A 56 -26.00 28.08 -28.33
C HIS A 56 -25.60 27.15 -27.17
N VAL A 57 -24.90 27.68 -26.15
CA VAL A 57 -24.44 26.88 -24.98
C VAL A 57 -25.32 27.06 -23.73
N VAL A 58 -26.36 27.89 -23.77
CA VAL A 58 -27.23 28.14 -22.60
C VAL A 58 -28.59 27.43 -22.65
N GLU A 59 -29.00 26.85 -23.79
CA GLU A 59 -30.34 26.23 -23.92
C GLU A 59 -30.34 24.69 -23.97
N ALA A 60 -29.19 24.02 -24.10
CA ALA A 60 -29.11 22.55 -24.10
C ALA A 60 -29.07 21.92 -22.69
N LYS A 61 -29.11 22.72 -21.61
CA LYS A 61 -29.18 22.24 -20.21
C LYS A 61 -30.60 22.26 -19.61
N ALA A 62 -31.63 22.66 -20.35
CA ALA A 62 -32.99 22.81 -19.82
C ALA A 62 -34.05 21.87 -20.43
N GLN A 63 -33.70 20.98 -21.36
CA GLN A 63 -34.68 20.13 -22.07
C GLN A 63 -34.47 18.61 -21.96
N SER A 64 -33.46 18.13 -21.22
CA SER A 64 -33.32 16.70 -20.88
C SER A 64 -33.87 16.35 -19.48
N ALA A 65 -34.75 17.18 -18.92
CA ALA A 65 -35.37 16.97 -17.60
C ALA A 65 -36.90 16.76 -17.68
N LYS A 66 -37.48 16.58 -18.87
CA LYS A 66 -38.96 16.53 -19.04
C LYS A 66 -39.52 15.54 -20.05
N ALA A 67 -38.76 14.54 -20.48
CA ALA A 67 -39.26 13.57 -21.47
C ALA A 67 -38.89 12.12 -21.17
N THR A 68 -39.07 11.65 -19.93
CA THR A 68 -39.26 10.22 -19.64
C THR A 68 -40.09 10.04 -18.36
N MET A 69 -41.33 10.55 -18.38
CA MET A 69 -42.38 10.21 -17.41
C MET A 69 -43.50 9.56 -18.20
N LYS A 70 -43.28 8.32 -18.67
CA LYS A 70 -44.34 7.34 -18.96
C LYS A 70 -43.76 5.97 -19.35
N GLY A 71 -43.83 5.05 -18.39
CA GLY A 71 -44.18 3.64 -18.61
C GLY A 71 -43.06 2.70 -19.01
N SER A 72 -42.50 2.01 -18.00
CA SER A 72 -42.18 0.58 -18.06
C SER A 72 -41.70 0.13 -16.67
N ASP A 73 -42.45 -0.80 -16.06
CA ASP A 73 -41.99 -1.65 -14.96
C ASP A 73 -40.73 -2.39 -15.38
N GLU A 74 -39.57 -1.97 -14.91
CA GLU A 74 -38.38 -2.82 -14.78
C GLU A 74 -37.70 -2.42 -13.45
N GLU A 75 -37.62 -3.39 -12.54
CA GLU A 75 -36.94 -3.27 -11.24
C GLU A 75 -35.45 -2.95 -11.47
N GLU A 76 -35.06 -1.68 -11.36
CA GLU A 76 -33.66 -1.33 -11.16
C GLU A 76 -33.25 -1.72 -9.74
N PRO A 77 -32.22 -2.56 -9.53
CA PRO A 77 -31.75 -2.84 -8.19
C PRO A 77 -31.21 -1.53 -7.60
N GLU A 78 -31.87 -1.09 -6.54
CA GLU A 78 -31.49 0.00 -5.65
C GLU A 78 -30.05 -0.26 -5.21
N ASN A 79 -29.08 0.34 -5.92
CA ASN A 79 -27.68 0.27 -5.53
C ASN A 79 -27.54 1.14 -4.27
N GLU A 80 -27.73 0.51 -3.12
CA GLU A 80 -27.43 1.09 -1.83
C GLU A 80 -25.98 1.62 -1.88
N PRO A 81 -25.72 2.87 -1.47
CA PRO A 81 -24.37 3.45 -1.46
C PRO A 81 -23.38 2.72 -0.54
N ALA A 82 -23.82 1.65 0.14
CA ALA A 82 -23.03 0.75 0.98
C ALA A 82 -22.21 -0.28 0.19
N ASP A 83 -22.51 -0.53 -1.10
CA ASP A 83 -21.80 -1.55 -1.92
C ASP A 83 -20.59 -1.01 -2.69
N LYS A 84 -20.20 0.26 -2.46
CA LYS A 84 -18.90 0.74 -2.95
C LYS A 84 -17.81 0.20 -2.03
N PRO A 85 -16.78 -0.50 -2.54
CA PRO A 85 -15.66 -0.91 -1.71
C PRO A 85 -15.09 0.33 -1.03
N ILE A 86 -14.86 0.24 0.27
CA ILE A 86 -14.29 1.30 1.09
C ILE A 86 -12.87 1.56 0.57
N THR A 87 -12.70 2.49 -0.38
CA THR A 87 -11.40 2.80 -1.00
C THR A 87 -10.56 3.75 -0.14
N PHE A 88 -11.10 4.26 0.97
CA PHE A 88 -10.37 5.13 1.87
C PHE A 88 -9.62 4.31 2.93
N LYS A 89 -8.36 3.98 2.64
CA LYS A 89 -7.39 3.65 3.70
C LYS A 89 -6.83 4.95 4.25
N ALA A 90 -7.04 5.21 5.54
CA ALA A 90 -6.43 6.35 6.20
C ALA A 90 -4.91 6.29 5.98
N LYS A 91 -4.32 7.34 5.40
CA LYS A 91 -2.88 7.38 5.16
C LYS A 91 -2.19 7.41 6.53
N PRO A 92 -1.24 6.49 6.80
CA PRO A 92 -0.47 6.54 8.04
C PRO A 92 0.20 7.91 8.19
N GLU A 93 -0.04 8.57 9.33
CA GLU A 93 0.57 9.87 9.60
C GLU A 93 2.08 9.68 9.85
N GLU A 94 2.89 10.47 9.15
CA GLU A 94 4.35 10.42 9.31
C GLU A 94 4.76 11.21 10.55
N ARG A 95 5.53 10.57 11.44
CA ARG A 95 6.12 11.21 12.61
C ARG A 95 7.41 11.94 12.23
N ALA A 96 7.62 13.14 12.76
CA ALA A 96 8.91 13.82 12.70
C ALA A 96 10.02 12.95 13.32
N GLY A 97 11.01 12.58 12.51
CA GLY A 97 12.13 11.70 12.91
C GLY A 97 11.93 10.20 12.63
N GLY A 98 10.76 9.78 12.15
CA GLY A 98 10.46 8.39 11.78
C GLY A 98 11.05 7.94 10.43
N ASP A 99 11.84 8.80 9.78
CA ASP A 99 12.51 8.45 8.51
C ASP A 99 13.77 7.59 8.70
N LYS A 100 14.15 7.30 9.95
CA LYS A 100 15.15 6.29 10.27
C LYS A 100 14.44 4.97 10.55
N LEU A 101 14.91 3.90 9.93
CA LEU A 101 14.31 2.58 10.07
C LEU A 101 14.64 2.01 11.44
N SER A 102 13.59 1.73 12.22
CA SER A 102 13.68 1.06 13.50
C SER A 102 12.61 -0.04 13.55
N ALA A 103 13.04 -1.27 13.80
CA ALA A 103 12.16 -2.41 13.92
C ALA A 103 12.64 -3.34 15.03
N TYR A 104 11.68 -3.96 15.71
CA TYR A 104 11.93 -4.79 16.89
C TYR A 104 11.09 -6.06 16.84
N LEU A 105 11.62 -7.15 17.37
CA LEU A 105 10.88 -8.37 17.67
C LEU A 105 10.57 -8.36 19.17
N ALA A 106 9.31 -8.48 19.55
CA ALA A 106 8.91 -8.51 20.94
C ALA A 106 8.19 -9.81 21.29
N PHE A 107 8.42 -10.27 22.51
CA PHE A 107 7.72 -11.38 23.13
C PHE A 107 7.01 -10.90 24.39
N VAL A 108 5.70 -11.14 24.46
CA VAL A 108 4.85 -10.68 25.55
C VAL A 108 4.20 -11.90 26.21
N PRO A 109 4.35 -12.09 27.53
CA PRO A 109 3.63 -13.14 28.23
C PRO A 109 2.15 -12.77 28.37
N MET A 110 1.24 -13.73 28.15
CA MET A 110 -0.18 -13.49 28.38
C MET A 110 -0.51 -13.28 29.86
N ASP A 111 0.21 -13.97 30.75
CA ASP A 111 0.10 -13.82 32.20
C ASP A 111 1.48 -13.74 32.85
N MET A 112 1.82 -12.56 33.37
CA MET A 112 3.05 -12.33 34.13
C MET A 112 3.08 -13.01 35.49
N LYS A 113 1.94 -13.27 36.12
CA LYS A 113 1.86 -13.88 37.46
C LYS A 113 2.13 -15.39 37.39
N GLU A 114 1.68 -16.02 36.32
CA GLU A 114 1.85 -17.46 36.08
C GLU A 114 2.80 -17.74 34.91
N LEU A 115 3.99 -17.12 34.93
CA LEU A 115 5.02 -17.35 33.92
C LEU A 115 5.30 -18.84 33.68
N SER A 116 5.14 -19.70 34.70
CA SER A 116 5.36 -21.15 34.65
C SER A 116 4.40 -21.91 33.73
N GLN A 117 3.19 -21.41 33.49
CA GLN A 117 2.17 -22.06 32.65
C GLN A 117 1.64 -21.16 31.53
N THR A 118 2.03 -19.88 31.53
CA THR A 118 1.60 -18.94 30.52
C THR A 118 2.15 -19.26 29.13
N ARG A 119 1.39 -18.83 28.12
CA ARG A 119 1.81 -18.79 26.72
C ARG A 119 2.33 -17.39 26.40
N PHE A 120 3.02 -17.28 25.28
CA PHE A 120 3.66 -16.05 24.84
C PHE A 120 3.14 -15.65 23.47
N GLU A 121 3.01 -14.34 23.28
CA GLU A 121 2.70 -13.74 22.00
C GLU A 121 3.98 -13.13 21.42
N SER A 122 4.16 -13.26 20.11
CA SER A 122 5.23 -12.57 19.39
C SER A 122 4.67 -11.49 18.49
N TYR A 123 5.39 -10.37 18.45
CA TYR A 123 5.02 -9.19 17.69
C TYR A 123 6.23 -8.64 16.94
N LEU A 124 6.02 -8.18 15.71
CA LEU A 124 6.97 -7.33 15.01
C LEU A 124 6.52 -5.87 15.12
N ILE A 125 7.42 -5.02 15.58
CA ILE A 125 7.16 -3.61 15.81
C ILE A 125 7.86 -2.81 14.74
N ASN A 126 7.10 -1.97 14.05
CA ASN A 126 7.60 -0.98 13.12
C ASN A 126 7.53 0.41 13.76
N ASP A 127 8.68 0.91 14.22
CA ASP A 127 8.82 2.28 14.72
C ASP A 127 9.44 3.17 13.64
N SER A 128 8.82 3.18 12.46
CA SER A 128 9.26 4.00 11.33
C SER A 128 8.10 4.41 10.42
N ASN A 129 8.34 5.42 9.59
CA ASN A 129 7.40 5.94 8.60
C ASN A 129 7.31 5.10 7.32
N TYR A 130 7.93 3.92 7.28
CA TYR A 130 7.96 3.04 6.11
C TYR A 130 6.98 1.88 6.29
N TYR A 131 6.45 1.38 5.18
CA TYR A 131 5.86 0.05 5.16
C TYR A 131 6.99 -0.98 5.20
N LEU A 132 6.85 -2.01 6.02
CA LEU A 132 7.82 -3.10 6.11
C LEU A 132 7.18 -4.37 5.54
N ARG A 133 7.75 -4.92 4.47
CA ARG A 133 7.49 -6.32 4.12
C ARG A 133 8.44 -7.19 4.92
N TYR A 134 7.93 -8.22 5.59
CA TYR A 134 8.74 -9.12 6.39
C TYR A 134 8.56 -10.57 6.01
N VAL A 135 9.61 -11.35 6.25
CA VAL A 135 9.56 -12.81 6.31
C VAL A 135 10.23 -13.23 7.61
N TYR A 136 9.50 -13.99 8.42
CA TYR A 136 9.95 -14.57 9.67
C TYR A 136 10.25 -16.06 9.46
N LEU A 137 11.50 -16.42 9.69
CA LEU A 137 12.07 -17.73 9.43
C LEU A 137 12.57 -18.36 10.72
N ILE A 138 12.48 -19.68 10.84
CA ILE A 138 13.07 -20.46 11.93
C ILE A 138 14.04 -21.49 11.36
N ALA A 139 15.11 -21.78 12.11
CA ALA A 139 16.10 -22.76 11.70
C ALA A 139 15.65 -24.18 12.09
N GLU A 140 15.68 -25.10 11.14
CA GLU A 140 15.43 -26.53 11.32
C GLU A 140 16.68 -27.31 10.93
N GLY A 141 17.58 -27.50 11.90
CA GLY A 141 18.90 -28.08 11.65
C GLY A 141 19.76 -27.16 10.78
N ALA A 142 19.98 -27.54 9.52
CA ALA A 142 20.72 -26.74 8.54
C ALA A 142 19.81 -26.01 7.54
N ALA A 143 18.51 -26.24 7.59
CA ALA A 143 17.52 -25.61 6.73
C ALA A 143 16.75 -24.50 7.46
N TRP A 144 15.99 -23.71 6.70
CA TRP A 144 15.10 -22.67 7.23
C TRP A 144 13.67 -22.94 6.77
N SER A 145 12.70 -22.76 7.66
CA SER A 145 11.27 -22.82 7.34
C SER A 145 10.62 -21.45 7.56
N VAL A 146 9.63 -21.12 6.74
CA VAL A 146 8.86 -19.86 6.88
C VAL A 146 7.82 -20.06 7.95
N ARG A 147 7.86 -19.22 8.98
CA ARG A 147 6.90 -19.24 10.08
C ARG A 147 5.80 -18.22 9.90
N ALA A 148 6.16 -17.02 9.44
CA ALA A 148 5.20 -15.99 9.07
C ALA A 148 5.75 -15.09 7.97
N GLU A 149 4.87 -14.46 7.21
CA GLU A 149 5.20 -13.41 6.26
C GLU A 149 4.08 -12.38 6.27
N GLY A 150 4.41 -11.14 5.97
CA GLY A 150 3.37 -10.14 5.82
C GLY A 150 3.92 -8.75 5.58
N GLU A 151 3.05 -7.77 5.84
CA GLU A 151 3.36 -6.36 5.75
C GLU A 151 2.93 -5.65 7.03
N ILE A 152 3.79 -4.76 7.52
CA ILE A 152 3.55 -3.93 8.69
C ILE A 152 3.42 -2.49 8.22
N GLU A 153 2.32 -1.84 8.61
CA GLU A 153 2.09 -0.42 8.31
C GLU A 153 3.08 0.48 9.10
N PRO A 154 3.33 1.71 8.63
CA PRO A 154 4.10 2.70 9.38
C PRO A 154 3.61 2.88 10.82
N ASN A 155 4.55 2.97 11.77
CA ASN A 155 4.27 3.25 13.18
C ASN A 155 3.26 2.28 13.85
N THR A 156 3.18 1.03 13.39
CA THR A 156 2.33 -0.01 13.99
C THR A 156 3.13 -1.23 14.45
N LYS A 157 2.43 -2.15 15.13
CA LYS A 157 2.94 -3.48 15.46
C LYS A 157 2.01 -4.54 14.88
N GLU A 158 2.60 -5.62 14.40
CA GLU A 158 1.90 -6.76 13.82
C GLU A 158 1.99 -7.95 14.77
N TYR A 159 0.85 -8.59 15.02
CA TYR A 159 0.79 -9.86 15.75
C TYR A 159 1.25 -10.99 14.82
N ILE A 160 2.18 -11.81 15.28
CA ILE A 160 2.73 -12.91 14.48
C ILE A 160 2.10 -14.24 14.88
N GLU A 161 2.23 -14.59 16.17
CA GLU A 161 1.75 -15.87 16.67
C GLU A 161 1.70 -15.90 18.21
N GLU A 162 0.98 -16.91 18.71
CA GLU A 162 0.94 -17.31 20.10
C GLU A 162 1.52 -18.72 20.25
N PHE A 163 2.53 -18.88 21.10
CA PHE A 163 3.27 -20.12 21.27
C PHE A 163 3.43 -20.51 22.74
N GLY A 164 3.60 -21.81 22.96
CA GLY A 164 3.84 -22.39 24.27
C GLY A 164 5.33 -22.54 24.58
N ARG A 165 5.62 -23.11 25.74
CA ARG A 165 7.01 -23.37 26.15
C ARG A 165 7.64 -24.52 25.38
N GLU A 166 6.81 -25.45 24.92
CA GLU A 166 7.14 -26.55 24.03
C GLU A 166 7.78 -26.06 22.72
N ASP A 167 7.40 -24.87 22.25
CA ASP A 167 7.89 -24.30 20.99
C ASP A 167 9.22 -23.55 21.15
N LEU A 168 9.65 -23.22 22.38
CA LEU A 168 10.83 -22.40 22.63
C LEU A 168 12.12 -22.98 22.01
N ASN A 169 12.24 -24.31 21.97
CA ASN A 169 13.39 -24.97 21.36
C ASN A 169 13.48 -24.70 19.85
N THR A 170 12.33 -24.58 19.18
CA THR A 170 12.28 -24.26 17.74
C THR A 170 12.55 -22.79 17.45
N LEU A 171 12.32 -21.93 18.45
CA LEU A 171 12.48 -20.48 18.36
C LEU A 171 13.89 -19.99 18.74
N GLU A 172 14.81 -20.88 19.16
CA GLU A 172 16.17 -20.48 19.56
C GLU A 172 16.90 -19.74 18.41
N HIS A 173 16.74 -20.21 17.19
CA HIS A 173 17.38 -19.66 16.00
C HIS A 173 16.33 -19.17 15.02
N CYS A 174 16.10 -17.86 15.01
CA CYS A 174 15.17 -17.23 14.08
C CYS A 174 15.87 -16.20 13.20
N CYS A 175 15.30 -15.95 12.03
CA CYS A 175 15.79 -14.96 11.09
C CYS A 175 14.63 -14.11 10.61
N ILE A 176 14.83 -12.79 10.61
CA ILE A 176 13.84 -11.82 10.15
C ILE A 176 14.47 -11.07 8.97
N GLN A 177 13.82 -11.18 7.83
CA GLN A 177 14.17 -10.42 6.63
C GLN A 177 13.16 -9.28 6.45
N LEU A 178 13.66 -8.06 6.26
CA LEU A 178 12.81 -6.86 6.11
C LEU A 178 13.18 -6.05 4.87
N ILE A 179 12.16 -5.54 4.20
CA ILE A 179 12.28 -4.56 3.12
C ILE A 179 11.39 -3.37 3.46
N ALA A 180 11.99 -2.19 3.55
CA ALA A 180 11.29 -0.94 3.86
C ALA A 180 11.00 -0.14 2.60
N TYR A 181 9.76 0.37 2.46
CA TYR A 181 9.34 1.14 1.30
C TYR A 181 8.21 2.14 1.60
N LYS A 182 7.99 3.12 0.72
CA LYS A 182 6.81 4.00 0.72
C LYS A 182 6.10 3.91 -0.64
N ARG A 183 4.76 3.91 -0.64
CA ARG A 183 3.94 3.76 -1.87
C ARG A 183 3.73 5.08 -2.63
N ASP A 184 3.40 6.14 -1.91
CA ASP A 184 2.92 7.41 -2.50
C ASP A 184 3.95 8.55 -2.43
N LYS A 185 5.19 8.27 -2.01
CA LYS A 185 6.21 9.28 -1.74
C LYS A 185 7.59 8.80 -2.14
N HIS A 186 8.43 9.72 -2.60
CA HIS A 186 9.87 9.48 -2.74
C HIS A 186 10.50 9.31 -1.35
N PHE A 187 11.45 8.38 -1.23
CA PHE A 187 12.13 8.09 0.03
C PHE A 187 13.58 7.70 -0.21
N LEU A 188 14.40 7.85 0.82
CA LEU A 188 15.77 7.36 0.79
C LEU A 188 15.76 5.83 0.90
N LEU A 189 16.41 5.17 -0.06
CA LEU A 189 16.54 3.72 -0.07
C LEU A 189 17.16 3.25 1.25
N LYS A 190 16.47 2.32 1.90
CA LYS A 190 16.95 1.66 3.13
C LYS A 190 17.62 0.34 2.79
N PRO A 191 18.63 -0.07 3.57
CA PRO A 191 19.23 -1.38 3.40
C PRO A 191 18.18 -2.46 3.67
N THR A 192 18.24 -3.56 2.91
CA THR A 192 17.51 -4.77 3.24
C THR A 192 18.07 -5.34 4.53
N VAL A 193 17.20 -5.67 5.49
CA VAL A 193 17.63 -6.22 6.77
C VAL A 193 17.58 -7.74 6.68
N ASN A 194 18.65 -8.40 7.11
CA ASN A 194 18.68 -9.85 7.34
C ASN A 194 19.23 -10.09 8.75
N ALA A 195 18.32 -10.17 9.72
CA ALA A 195 18.68 -10.26 11.13
C ALA A 195 18.46 -11.68 11.66
N GLN A 196 19.56 -12.37 11.96
CA GLN A 196 19.54 -13.68 12.61
C GLN A 196 19.54 -13.52 14.13
N VAL A 197 18.36 -13.61 14.74
CA VAL A 197 18.19 -13.43 16.18
C VAL A 197 18.36 -14.77 16.87
N ARG A 198 19.30 -14.84 17.81
CA ARG A 198 19.36 -15.95 18.76
C ARG A 198 18.50 -15.61 19.98
N VAL A 199 17.36 -16.25 20.09
CA VAL A 199 16.44 -16.07 21.22
C VAL A 199 16.99 -16.81 22.43
N ASP A 200 17.05 -16.12 23.56
CA ASP A 200 17.52 -16.70 24.82
C ASP A 200 16.31 -17.29 25.54
N THR A 201 16.06 -18.57 25.30
CA THR A 201 14.91 -19.31 25.83
C THR A 201 14.88 -19.30 27.36
N VAL A 202 16.03 -19.13 28.04
CA VAL A 202 16.11 -19.05 29.50
C VAL A 202 15.43 -17.78 30.03
N LYS A 203 15.36 -16.71 29.23
CA LYS A 203 14.69 -15.46 29.61
C LYS A 203 13.18 -15.64 29.78
N PHE A 204 12.56 -16.59 29.08
CA PHE A 204 11.13 -16.90 29.21
C PHE A 204 10.76 -17.52 30.57
N TYR A 205 11.76 -17.95 31.35
CA TYR A 205 11.59 -18.44 32.72
C TYR A 205 11.91 -17.39 33.78
N LYS A 206 12.36 -16.19 33.39
CA LYS A 206 12.84 -15.14 34.30
C LYS A 206 11.96 -13.90 34.21
N LEU A 207 11.17 -13.65 35.25
CA LEU A 207 10.27 -12.48 35.30
C LEU A 207 11.00 -11.15 35.08
N HIS A 208 12.19 -10.99 35.66
CA HIS A 208 13.02 -9.78 35.52
C HIS A 208 13.70 -9.64 34.13
N ALA A 209 13.58 -10.63 33.25
CA ALA A 209 14.06 -10.52 31.88
C ALA A 209 13.09 -9.71 31.00
N PHE A 210 11.80 -9.72 31.34
CA PHE A 210 10.78 -8.87 30.72
C PHE A 210 10.86 -7.48 31.33
N ARG A 211 10.90 -6.45 30.47
CA ARG A 211 11.10 -5.06 30.89
C ARG A 211 9.92 -4.20 30.46
N GLU A 212 9.65 -3.19 31.28
CA GLU A 212 8.77 -2.10 30.89
C GLU A 212 9.30 -1.45 29.60
N ASN A 213 8.39 -1.11 28.72
CA ASN A 213 8.68 -0.64 27.38
C ASN A 213 7.55 0.30 26.92
N MET A 214 7.78 0.99 25.81
CA MET A 214 6.82 1.96 25.29
C MET A 214 5.79 1.36 24.33
N PHE A 215 5.90 0.07 23.99
CA PHE A 215 5.08 -0.57 22.96
C PHE A 215 3.92 -1.39 23.53
N PHE A 216 4.04 -1.86 24.77
CA PHE A 216 3.05 -2.66 25.47
C PHE A 216 2.86 -2.15 26.88
N GLU A 217 1.64 -2.31 27.41
CA GLU A 217 1.35 -2.03 28.82
C GLU A 217 2.04 -3.08 29.72
N GLN A 218 2.11 -4.32 29.26
CA GLN A 218 2.83 -5.39 29.93
C GLN A 218 4.34 -5.32 29.64
N PRO A 219 5.18 -5.76 30.60
CA PRO A 219 6.59 -5.99 30.34
C PRO A 219 6.81 -7.00 29.23
N ALA A 220 7.74 -6.68 28.33
CA ALA A 220 8.04 -7.48 27.14
C ALA A 220 9.54 -7.77 27.06
N LEU A 221 9.87 -8.87 26.40
CA LEU A 221 11.24 -9.17 25.99
C LEU A 221 11.42 -8.68 24.55
N ILE A 222 12.22 -7.63 24.37
CA ILE A 222 12.39 -6.97 23.08
C ILE A 222 13.79 -7.22 22.53
N TYR A 223 13.86 -7.64 21.27
CA TYR A 223 15.06 -7.80 20.47
C TYR A 223 15.09 -6.73 19.39
N THR A 224 16.14 -5.92 19.40
CA THR A 224 16.36 -4.90 18.37
C THR A 224 16.87 -5.54 17.10
N ILE A 225 16.08 -5.47 16.02
CA ILE A 225 16.46 -5.97 14.69
C ILE A 225 17.35 -4.93 14.02
N ILE A 226 16.79 -3.72 13.87
CA ILE A 226 17.44 -2.55 13.31
C ILE A 226 16.99 -1.35 14.13
N GLU A 227 17.91 -0.44 14.40
CA GLU A 227 17.63 0.78 15.15
C GLU A 227 18.39 1.92 14.48
N ASN A 228 17.66 2.98 14.11
CA ASN A 228 18.24 4.15 13.46
C ASN A 228 19.06 3.81 12.20
N ASP A 229 18.54 2.93 11.33
CA ASP A 229 19.20 2.39 10.13
C ASP A 229 20.45 1.51 10.41
N VAL A 230 20.79 1.26 11.68
CA VAL A 230 21.92 0.41 12.07
C VAL A 230 21.40 -0.94 12.51
N GLN A 231 21.76 -1.97 11.76
CA GLN A 231 21.43 -3.34 12.14
C GLN A 231 22.22 -3.73 13.40
N LYS A 232 21.50 -4.13 14.46
CA LYS A 232 22.11 -4.49 15.76
C LYS A 232 22.39 -5.99 15.89
N VAL A 233 21.72 -6.79 15.06
CA VAL A 233 21.87 -8.24 15.03
C VAL A 233 22.94 -8.61 14.01
N LYS A 234 23.99 -9.31 14.46
CA LYS A 234 25.06 -9.79 13.56
C LYS A 234 24.57 -10.96 12.71
N LEU A 235 25.05 -11.01 11.47
CA LEU A 235 24.97 -12.16 10.56
C LEU A 235 25.72 -13.37 11.12
#